data_AF-L9LG79-F1
#
_entry.id   AF-L9LG79-F1
#
_cell.length_a   1.000
_cell.length_b   1.000
_cell.length_c   1.000
_cell.angle_alpha   90.00
_cell.angle_beta   90.00
_cell.angle_gamma   90.00
#
_symmetry.space_group_name_H-M   'P 1'
#
loop_
_entity.id
_entity.type
_entity.pdbx_description
1 polymer ?
#
loop_
_entity_poly.entity_id
_entity_poly.type
_entity_poly.pdbx_seq_one_letter_code
_entity_poly.pdbx_strand_id
1 'polypeptide(L)'
;MPGHTKHFQILYVEPGLCLCDCPGLVMPSFVSTKAEMTCKGILPIDQMRDHILPVSLVCQNIPRHVLEATYSISIIKPREDEDPLRPPTSEELLTAYGCMPGFMTAHGQPDQPRSARYILKDYVSGKLLYCHPPPGRDPVTFRHRHRRLLESRTDGDRIKTQPGGNKKAKQIENVVNKMFIHHENVRALTKGVQPGMGYKLGSGVVTAAAVSSESVVGKPWKKHGKGNKKEKSRRLYKHLDM
;
A
#
# COMPACT_ATOMS: atom_id res chain seq x y z
N MET A 1 -4.76 -5.28 -5.06
CA MET A 1 -5.19 -6.67 -5.31
C MET A 1 -5.33 -6.85 -6.80
N PRO A 2 -4.83 -7.95 -7.38
CA PRO A 2 -5.03 -8.24 -8.78
C PRO A 2 -6.52 -8.38 -9.11
N GLY A 3 -6.93 -7.98 -10.33
CA GLY A 3 -8.30 -8.14 -10.81
C GLY A 3 -9.31 -7.03 -10.43
N HIS A 4 -8.83 -5.77 -10.30
CA HIS A 4 -9.72 -4.63 -10.01
C HIS A 4 -10.63 -4.28 -11.20
N THR A 5 -10.07 -4.10 -12.40
CA THR A 5 -10.85 -3.86 -13.63
C THR A 5 -11.41 -5.19 -14.15
N LYS A 6 -12.75 -5.32 -14.17
CA LYS A 6 -13.44 -6.55 -14.61
C LYS A 6 -14.08 -6.43 -16.00
N HIS A 7 -14.42 -5.22 -16.40
CA HIS A 7 -15.13 -4.94 -17.64
C HIS A 7 -14.29 -4.00 -18.49
N PHE A 8 -14.44 -4.10 -19.80
CA PHE A 8 -13.88 -3.14 -20.73
C PHE A 8 -14.51 -1.75 -20.48
N GLN A 9 -13.68 -0.72 -20.40
CA GLN A 9 -14.12 0.64 -20.10
C GLN A 9 -13.53 1.60 -21.12
N ILE A 10 -14.35 2.53 -21.60
CA ILE A 10 -13.94 3.61 -22.50
C ILE A 10 -14.05 4.92 -21.73
N LEU A 11 -12.98 5.70 -21.71
CA LEU A 11 -12.91 7.03 -21.12
C LEU A 11 -12.62 8.06 -22.22
N TYR A 12 -13.60 8.90 -22.53
CA TYR A 12 -13.44 10.01 -23.48
C TYR A 12 -12.73 11.17 -22.77
N VAL A 13 -11.53 11.53 -23.23
CA VAL A 13 -10.73 12.63 -22.66
C VAL A 13 -10.99 13.91 -23.46
N GLU A 14 -10.99 13.81 -24.78
CA GLU A 14 -11.26 14.89 -25.73
C GLU A 14 -12.12 14.38 -26.89
N PRO A 15 -12.74 15.26 -27.71
CA PRO A 15 -13.64 14.85 -28.80
C PRO A 15 -13.02 13.92 -29.86
N GLY A 16 -11.69 13.81 -29.92
CA GLY A 16 -10.95 12.88 -30.79
C GLY A 16 -10.07 11.86 -30.06
N LEU A 17 -10.11 11.80 -28.73
CA LEU A 17 -9.27 10.93 -27.92
C LEU A 17 -10.09 10.15 -26.89
N CYS A 18 -10.14 8.84 -27.07
CA CYS A 18 -10.67 7.90 -26.08
C CYS A 18 -9.57 6.98 -25.57
N LEU A 19 -9.58 6.72 -24.26
CA LEU A 19 -8.75 5.72 -23.61
C LEU A 19 -9.59 4.48 -23.36
N CYS A 20 -9.08 3.33 -23.76
CA CYS A 20 -9.73 2.04 -23.53
C CYS A 20 -8.94 1.28 -22.47
N ASP A 21 -9.54 1.02 -21.31
CA ASP A 21 -8.98 0.15 -20.28
C ASP A 21 -9.65 -1.23 -20.33
N CYS A 22 -8.86 -2.30 -20.20
CA CYS A 22 -9.33 -3.67 -20.31
C CYS A 22 -9.00 -4.46 -19.04
N PRO A 23 -9.76 -5.53 -18.74
CA PRO A 23 -9.42 -6.40 -17.62
C PRO A 23 -8.03 -7.01 -17.82
N GLY A 24 -7.24 -7.02 -16.75
CA GLY A 24 -5.90 -7.60 -16.77
C GLY A 24 -5.93 -9.10 -17.06
N LEU A 25 -5.21 -9.52 -18.10
CA LEU A 25 -5.01 -10.91 -18.47
C LEU A 25 -3.56 -11.31 -18.20
N VAL A 26 -3.36 -12.49 -17.61
CA VAL A 26 -2.04 -13.09 -17.43
C VAL A 26 -1.93 -14.28 -18.37
N MET A 27 -1.02 -14.21 -19.34
CA MET A 27 -0.75 -15.34 -20.23
C MET A 27 -0.01 -16.46 -19.47
N PRO A 28 -0.32 -17.74 -19.73
CA PRO A 28 0.45 -18.83 -19.17
C PRO A 28 1.89 -18.77 -19.65
N SER A 29 2.84 -18.66 -18.72
CA SER A 29 4.27 -18.72 -18.99
C SER A 29 4.84 -19.98 -18.38
N PHE A 30 5.42 -20.85 -19.22
CA PHE A 30 6.08 -22.08 -18.78
C PHE A 30 7.37 -21.84 -17.97
N VAL A 31 7.90 -20.62 -18.01
CA VAL A 31 9.19 -20.27 -17.40
C VAL A 31 9.03 -19.73 -15.97
N SER A 32 7.82 -19.31 -15.59
CA SER A 32 7.58 -18.69 -14.27
C SER A 32 7.17 -19.70 -13.22
N THR A 33 7.94 -19.80 -12.14
CA THR A 33 7.54 -20.60 -10.97
C THR A 33 6.39 -19.94 -10.21
N LYS A 34 5.60 -20.73 -9.47
CA LYS A 34 4.54 -20.22 -8.58
C LYS A 34 5.07 -19.20 -7.57
N ALA A 35 6.30 -19.40 -7.09
CA ALA A 35 6.96 -18.49 -6.16
C ALA A 35 7.22 -17.13 -6.82
N GLU A 36 7.76 -17.10 -8.04
CA GLU A 36 7.94 -15.86 -8.79
C GLU A 36 6.62 -15.15 -9.08
N MET A 37 5.58 -15.89 -9.47
CA MET A 37 4.25 -15.30 -9.71
C MET A 37 3.69 -14.63 -8.45
N THR A 38 4.00 -15.17 -7.27
CA THR A 38 3.60 -14.58 -5.98
C THR A 38 4.41 -13.31 -5.70
N CYS A 39 5.72 -13.33 -5.89
CA CYS A 39 6.59 -12.16 -5.75
C CYS A 39 6.27 -11.04 -6.76
N LYS A 40 5.73 -11.38 -7.94
CA LYS A 40 5.26 -10.44 -8.98
C LYS A 40 3.84 -9.92 -8.72
N GLY A 41 3.17 -10.36 -7.64
CA GLY A 41 1.82 -9.91 -7.28
C GLY A 41 0.70 -10.46 -8.18
N ILE A 42 0.98 -11.49 -8.98
CA ILE A 42 0.00 -12.16 -9.84
C ILE A 42 -0.91 -13.05 -9.01
N LEU A 43 -0.32 -13.87 -8.14
CA LEU A 43 -1.05 -14.77 -7.27
C LEU A 43 -1.45 -14.07 -5.96
N PRO A 44 -2.63 -14.38 -5.39
CA PRO A 44 -3.07 -13.77 -4.14
C PRO A 44 -2.21 -14.23 -2.96
N ILE A 45 -1.44 -13.31 -2.39
CA ILE A 45 -0.56 -13.55 -1.22
C ILE A 45 -1.37 -14.00 0.00
N ASP A 46 -2.59 -13.50 0.17
CA ASP A 46 -3.43 -13.84 1.32
C ASP A 46 -3.82 -15.33 1.37
N GLN A 47 -3.92 -15.98 0.21
CA GLN A 47 -4.36 -17.38 0.08
C GLN A 47 -3.18 -18.35 -0.14
N MET A 48 -1.93 -17.87 -0.02
CA MET A 48 -0.77 -18.73 -0.22
C MET A 48 -0.67 -19.81 0.87
N ARG A 49 -0.34 -21.03 0.43
CA ARG A 49 0.01 -22.17 1.30
C ARG A 49 1.53 -22.25 1.49
N ASP A 50 2.26 -22.15 0.39
CA ASP A 50 3.72 -22.29 0.35
C ASP A 50 4.38 -20.91 0.46
N HIS A 51 4.81 -20.55 1.67
CA HIS A 51 5.41 -19.24 1.95
C HIS A 51 6.95 -19.26 1.91
N ILE A 52 7.56 -20.43 2.04
CA ILE A 52 9.01 -20.61 2.11
C ILE A 52 9.67 -20.20 0.78
N LEU A 53 9.19 -20.73 -0.36
CA LEU A 53 9.80 -20.47 -1.67
C LEU A 53 9.73 -19.00 -2.09
N PRO A 54 8.57 -18.30 -2.01
CA PRO A 54 8.52 -16.86 -2.32
C PRO A 54 9.45 -16.04 -1.42
N VAL A 55 9.52 -16.34 -0.13
CA VAL A 55 10.40 -15.60 0.80
C VAL A 55 11.88 -15.90 0.51
N SER A 56 12.23 -17.14 0.16
CA SER A 56 13.58 -17.50 -0.24
C SER A 56 14.05 -16.70 -1.47
N LEU A 57 13.17 -16.50 -2.46
CA LEU A 57 13.45 -15.61 -3.60
C LEU A 57 13.68 -14.16 -3.16
N VAL A 58 12.89 -13.66 -2.21
CA VAL A 58 13.10 -12.31 -1.65
C VAL A 58 14.46 -12.22 -0.95
N CYS A 59 14.87 -13.23 -0.18
CA CYS A 59 16.18 -13.27 0.47
C CYS A 59 17.36 -13.33 -0.52
N GLN A 60 17.17 -13.95 -1.69
CA GLN A 60 18.19 -13.97 -2.75
C GLN A 60 18.28 -12.61 -3.47
N ASN A 61 17.15 -11.95 -3.68
CA ASN A 61 17.09 -10.66 -4.37
C ASN A 61 17.54 -9.48 -3.48
N ILE A 62 17.16 -9.51 -2.20
CA ILE A 62 17.39 -8.44 -1.23
C ILE A 62 18.50 -8.87 -0.24
N PRO A 63 19.55 -8.05 -0.06
CA PRO A 63 20.71 -8.39 0.72
C PRO A 63 20.38 -8.18 2.19
N ARG A 64 21.06 -8.93 3.05
CA ARG A 64 20.84 -8.94 4.51
C ARG A 64 20.76 -7.53 5.11
N HIS A 65 21.74 -6.67 4.81
CA HIS A 65 21.78 -5.31 5.36
C HIS A 65 20.55 -4.45 5.04
N VAL A 66 19.91 -4.64 3.87
CA VAL A 66 18.70 -3.89 3.50
C VAL A 66 17.50 -4.42 4.28
N LEU A 67 17.39 -5.74 4.46
CA LEU A 67 16.30 -6.34 5.24
C LEU A 67 16.39 -5.91 6.71
N GLU A 68 17.59 -5.95 7.29
CA GLU A 68 17.85 -5.52 8.66
C GLU A 68 17.53 -4.04 8.85
N ALA A 69 17.99 -3.17 7.94
CA ALA A 69 17.69 -1.74 8.00
C ALA A 69 16.21 -1.43 7.81
N THR A 70 15.52 -2.12 6.88
CA THR A 70 14.12 -1.83 6.56
C THR A 70 13.16 -2.25 7.67
N TYR A 71 13.44 -3.40 8.31
CA TYR A 71 12.57 -3.95 9.35
C TYR A 71 13.08 -3.71 10.77
N SER A 72 14.28 -3.12 10.94
CA SER A 72 14.93 -2.96 12.24
C SER A 72 15.05 -4.29 13.00
N ILE A 73 15.36 -5.36 12.26
CA ILE A 73 15.55 -6.71 12.80
C ILE A 73 17.01 -7.12 12.72
N SER A 74 17.44 -7.98 13.63
CA SER A 74 18.74 -8.64 13.57
C SER A 74 18.54 -10.06 13.03
N ILE A 75 19.02 -10.33 11.82
CA ILE A 75 18.95 -11.67 11.25
C ILE A 75 20.15 -12.47 11.76
N ILE A 76 19.93 -13.73 12.11
CA ILE A 76 21.02 -14.60 12.58
C ILE A 76 22.09 -14.70 11.47
N LYS A 77 23.34 -14.49 11.85
CA LYS A 77 24.48 -14.62 10.94
C LYS A 77 24.77 -16.11 10.68
N PRO A 78 25.26 -16.47 9.48
CA PRO A 78 25.73 -17.82 9.22
C PRO A 78 26.76 -18.24 10.27
N ARG A 79 26.82 -19.55 10.55
CA ARG A 79 27.86 -20.13 11.42
C ARG A 79 29.25 -19.90 10.83
N GLU A 80 30.28 -19.99 11.66
CA GLU A 80 31.68 -19.80 11.23
C GLU A 80 32.12 -20.82 10.15
N ASP A 81 31.47 -21.98 10.11
CA ASP A 81 31.70 -23.03 9.09
C ASP A 81 31.05 -22.72 7.73
N GLU A 82 30.19 -21.70 7.63
CA GLU A 82 29.47 -21.32 6.41
C GLU A 82 29.99 -20.00 5.82
N ASP A 83 29.75 -19.80 4.51
CA ASP A 83 30.10 -18.56 3.83
C ASP A 83 29.45 -17.33 4.50
N PRO A 84 30.24 -16.34 4.98
CA PRO A 84 29.69 -15.14 5.63
C PRO A 84 28.80 -14.29 4.71
N LEU A 85 28.99 -14.42 3.40
CA LEU A 85 28.27 -13.68 2.36
C LEU A 85 26.98 -14.39 1.90
N ARG A 86 26.64 -15.56 2.46
CA ARG A 86 25.43 -16.31 2.11
C ARG A 86 24.18 -15.45 2.34
N PRO A 87 23.22 -15.41 1.39
CA PRO A 87 21.93 -14.77 1.61
C PRO A 87 21.20 -15.42 2.80
N PRO A 88 20.39 -14.65 3.55
CA PRO A 88 19.67 -15.18 4.71
C PRO A 88 18.68 -16.27 4.29
N THR A 89 18.53 -17.30 5.12
CA THR A 89 17.47 -18.30 4.87
C THR A 89 16.10 -17.67 5.15
N SER A 90 15.07 -18.14 4.44
CA SER A 90 13.68 -17.71 4.69
C SER A 90 13.26 -17.89 6.15
N GLU A 91 13.68 -18.99 6.78
CA GLU A 91 13.40 -19.27 8.19
C GLU A 91 14.05 -18.25 9.13
N GLU A 92 15.32 -17.91 8.92
CA GLU A 92 16.04 -16.90 9.73
C GLU A 92 15.33 -15.54 9.66
N LEU A 93 14.96 -15.13 8.45
CA LEU A 93 14.24 -13.87 8.22
C LEU A 93 12.86 -13.86 8.89
N LEU A 94 12.08 -14.93 8.69
CA LEU A 94 10.71 -15.02 9.19
C LEU A 94 10.66 -15.15 10.72
N THR A 95 11.62 -15.86 11.30
CA THR A 95 11.76 -16.01 12.75
C THR A 95 12.14 -14.66 13.36
N ALA A 96 13.15 -13.97 12.83
CA ALA A 96 13.57 -12.66 13.30
C ALA A 96 12.43 -11.63 13.18
N TYR A 97 11.72 -11.61 12.04
CA TYR A 97 10.61 -10.70 11.82
C TYR A 97 9.38 -11.05 12.67
N GLY A 98 9.06 -12.32 12.90
CA GLY A 98 7.91 -12.75 13.69
C GLY A 98 8.07 -12.47 15.19
N CYS A 99 9.31 -12.50 15.70
CA CYS A 99 9.62 -12.20 17.09
C CYS A 99 9.34 -10.74 17.47
N MET A 100 9.69 -9.78 16.61
CA MET A 100 9.58 -8.34 16.91
C MET A 100 8.14 -7.86 17.19
N PRO A 101 7.11 -8.17 16.37
CA PRO A 101 5.72 -7.83 16.63
C PRO A 101 5.02 -8.85 17.55
N GLY A 102 5.69 -9.92 17.97
CA GLY A 102 5.09 -10.97 18.79
C GLY A 102 4.09 -11.86 18.04
N PHE A 103 4.32 -12.11 16.75
CA PHE A 103 3.53 -13.08 16.00
C PHE A 103 3.91 -14.49 16.45
N MET A 104 3.28 -14.96 17.51
CA MET A 104 3.52 -16.28 18.09
C MET A 104 2.34 -17.21 17.85
N THR A 105 2.66 -18.47 17.60
CA THR A 105 1.70 -19.57 17.62
C THR A 105 1.35 -19.95 19.05
N ALA A 106 0.31 -20.78 19.24
CA ALA A 106 -0.07 -21.28 20.56
C ALA A 106 1.07 -22.04 21.28
N HIS A 107 2.02 -22.59 20.52
CA HIS A 107 3.20 -23.29 21.04
C HIS A 107 4.39 -22.37 21.33
N GLY A 108 4.21 -21.04 21.27
CA GLY A 108 5.27 -20.07 21.53
C GLY A 108 6.31 -19.96 20.41
N GLN A 109 6.09 -20.59 19.26
CA GLN A 109 6.96 -20.46 18.09
C GLN A 109 6.51 -19.30 17.20
N PRO A 110 7.42 -18.55 16.56
CA PRO A 110 7.05 -17.49 15.65
C PRO A 110 6.18 -17.99 14.48
N ASP A 111 5.08 -17.30 14.21
CA ASP A 111 4.16 -17.57 13.11
C ASP A 111 4.79 -17.11 11.78
N GLN A 112 5.55 -18.02 11.18
CA GLN A 112 6.20 -17.85 9.89
C GLN A 112 5.23 -17.51 8.73
N PRO A 113 4.11 -18.24 8.51
CA PRO A 113 3.23 -17.95 7.37
C PRO A 113 2.52 -16.59 7.51
N ARG A 114 2.20 -16.14 8.73
CA ARG A 114 1.68 -14.79 8.95
C ARG A 114 2.73 -13.73 8.64
N SER A 115 3.94 -13.89 9.18
CA SER A 115 5.08 -13.00 8.95
C SER A 115 5.40 -12.87 7.45
N ALA A 116 5.39 -13.98 6.72
CA ALA A 116 5.68 -14.02 5.30
C ALA A 116 4.68 -13.19 4.47
N ARG A 117 3.39 -13.20 4.83
CA ARG A 117 2.37 -12.39 4.13
C ARG A 117 2.66 -10.89 4.24
N TYR A 118 3.14 -10.41 5.39
CA TYR A 118 3.52 -9.01 5.55
C TYR A 118 4.73 -8.65 4.69
N ILE A 119 5.79 -9.47 4.75
CA ILE A 119 7.01 -9.23 3.98
C ILE A 119 6.74 -9.27 2.47
N LEU A 120 5.96 -10.24 1.99
CA LEU A 120 5.63 -10.35 0.55
C LEU A 120 4.74 -9.20 0.07
N LYS A 121 3.83 -8.69 0.91
CA LYS A 121 3.04 -7.49 0.58
C LYS A 121 3.93 -6.25 0.51
N ASP A 122 4.91 -6.13 1.39
CA ASP A 122 5.91 -5.05 1.37
C ASP A 122 6.82 -5.14 0.13
N TYR A 123 7.14 -6.36 -0.32
CA TYR A 123 7.89 -6.58 -1.57
C TYR A 123 7.09 -6.16 -2.81
N VAL A 124 5.82 -6.59 -2.91
CA VAL A 124 4.95 -6.22 -4.05
C VAL A 124 4.57 -4.73 -4.04
N SER A 125 4.46 -4.10 -2.86
CA SER A 125 4.20 -2.66 -2.76
C SER A 125 5.41 -1.79 -3.09
N GLY A 126 6.61 -2.39 -3.17
CA GLY A 126 7.85 -1.69 -3.51
C GLY A 126 8.61 -1.12 -2.31
N LYS A 127 8.18 -1.40 -1.07
CA LYS A 127 8.97 -1.05 0.13
C LYS A 127 10.30 -1.81 0.15
N LEU A 128 10.28 -3.07 -0.27
CA LEU A 128 11.49 -3.81 -0.63
C LEU A 128 11.64 -3.81 -2.16
N LEU A 129 12.39 -2.84 -2.68
CA LEU A 129 12.58 -2.69 -4.12
C LEU A 129 13.69 -3.61 -4.64
N TYR A 130 13.36 -4.40 -5.65
CA TYR A 130 14.30 -5.16 -6.45
C TYR A 130 14.06 -4.90 -7.94
N CYS A 131 15.14 -4.75 -8.70
CA CYS A 131 15.10 -4.57 -10.14
C CYS A 131 15.99 -5.63 -10.79
N HIS A 132 15.43 -6.39 -11.73
CA HIS A 132 16.21 -7.34 -12.51
C HIS A 132 17.23 -6.59 -13.38
N PRO A 133 18.49 -7.07 -13.46
CA PRO A 133 19.45 -6.52 -14.39
C PRO A 133 19.00 -6.79 -15.85
N PRO A 134 19.37 -5.91 -16.79
CA PRO A 134 19.16 -6.20 -18.20
C PRO A 134 19.94 -7.46 -18.62
N PRO A 135 19.48 -8.18 -19.65
CA PRO A 135 20.14 -9.39 -20.12
C PRO A 135 21.61 -9.10 -20.47
N GLY A 136 22.51 -10.00 -20.07
CA GLY A 136 23.96 -9.85 -20.29
C GLY A 136 24.69 -8.93 -19.32
N ARG A 137 24.02 -8.35 -18.31
CA ARG A 137 24.69 -7.64 -17.20
C ARG A 137 24.69 -8.44 -15.91
N ASP A 138 25.81 -8.34 -15.21
CA ASP A 138 25.97 -8.87 -13.87
C ASP A 138 25.02 -8.17 -12.85
N PRO A 139 24.24 -8.94 -12.05
CA PRO A 139 23.33 -8.40 -11.04
C PRO A 139 24.01 -7.50 -10.00
N VAL A 140 25.23 -7.86 -9.55
CA VAL A 140 25.94 -7.15 -8.48
C VAL A 140 26.31 -5.75 -8.96
N THR A 141 26.91 -5.66 -10.14
CA THR A 141 27.31 -4.39 -10.76
C THR A 141 26.11 -3.48 -11.05
N PHE A 142 25.00 -4.03 -11.53
CA PHE A 142 23.78 -3.28 -11.82
C PHE A 142 23.18 -2.65 -10.54
N ARG A 143 23.13 -3.42 -9.46
CA ARG A 143 22.60 -3.01 -8.16
C ARG A 143 23.35 -1.81 -7.58
N HIS A 144 24.68 -1.80 -7.65
CA HIS A 144 25.50 -0.71 -7.12
C HIS A 144 25.20 0.64 -7.79
N ARG A 145 24.90 0.62 -9.10
CA ARG A 145 24.52 1.84 -9.83
C ARG A 145 23.17 2.38 -9.35
N HIS A 146 22.19 1.51 -9.12
CA HIS A 146 20.89 1.93 -8.63
C HIS A 146 20.96 2.47 -7.20
N ARG A 147 21.76 1.85 -6.32
CA ARG A 147 21.97 2.33 -4.95
C ARG A 147 22.57 3.74 -4.93
N ARG A 148 23.63 3.99 -5.70
CA ARG A 148 24.24 5.33 -5.81
C ARG A 148 23.25 6.39 -6.31
N LEU A 149 22.40 6.05 -7.28
CA LEU A 149 21.37 6.96 -7.80
C LEU A 149 20.35 7.33 -6.72
N LEU A 150 19.89 6.36 -5.92
CA LEU A 150 19.00 6.60 -4.79
C LEU A 150 19.66 7.45 -3.71
N GLU A 151 20.90 7.11 -3.31
CA GLU A 151 21.68 7.86 -2.31
C GLU A 151 21.89 9.32 -2.76
N SER A 152 22.24 9.54 -4.03
CA SER A 152 22.43 10.90 -4.60
C SER A 152 21.14 11.74 -4.63
N ARG A 153 19.97 11.10 -4.76
CA ARG A 153 18.67 11.78 -4.67
C ARG A 153 18.32 12.15 -3.24
N THR A 154 18.65 11.30 -2.27
CA THR A 154 18.41 11.58 -0.85
C THR A 154 19.39 12.59 -0.26
N ASP A 155 20.62 12.67 -0.77
CA ASP A 155 21.59 13.69 -0.33
C ASP A 155 21.28 15.09 -0.88
N GLY A 156 20.64 15.18 -2.05
CA GLY A 156 20.14 16.44 -2.61
C GLY A 156 19.07 17.11 -1.75
N ASP A 157 18.38 16.36 -0.89
CA ASP A 157 17.35 16.85 0.04
C ASP A 157 17.92 17.21 1.42
N ARG A 158 19.21 16.91 1.68
CA ARG A 158 19.92 17.22 2.94
C ARG A 158 20.77 18.50 2.90
N ILE A 159 20.82 19.21 1.78
CA ILE A 159 21.58 20.46 1.66
C ILE A 159 20.76 21.67 2.15
N LYS A 160 20.96 22.01 3.44
CA LYS A 160 20.80 23.32 4.11
C LYS A 160 19.38 23.89 4.29
N THR A 161 18.75 23.56 5.42
CA THR A 161 17.88 24.52 6.13
C THR A 161 18.76 25.50 6.91
N GLN A 162 19.13 26.61 6.25
CA GLN A 162 19.59 27.83 6.91
C GLN A 162 18.53 28.90 6.63
N PRO A 163 18.02 29.63 7.65
CA PRO A 163 17.06 30.69 7.42
C PRO A 163 17.83 31.93 6.96
N GLY A 164 17.70 32.31 5.69
CA GLY A 164 18.34 33.53 5.20
C GLY A 164 18.19 33.81 3.72
N GLY A 165 17.32 34.76 3.40
CA GLY A 165 17.46 35.60 2.20
C GLY A 165 16.74 35.14 0.94
N ASN A 166 15.64 35.81 0.63
CA ASN A 166 14.86 35.72 -0.59
C ASN A 166 15.71 35.63 -1.87
N LYS A 167 15.66 34.49 -2.56
CA LYS A 167 15.96 34.40 -3.99
C LYS A 167 14.87 33.57 -4.65
N LYS A 168 14.01 34.24 -5.45
CA LYS A 168 12.92 33.64 -6.22
C LYS A 168 13.49 32.53 -7.11
N ALA A 169 13.14 31.28 -6.81
CA ALA A 169 13.38 30.16 -7.71
C ALA A 169 12.52 30.37 -8.97
N LYS A 170 13.17 30.44 -10.14
CA LYS A 170 12.47 30.42 -11.42
C LYS A 170 11.90 29.02 -11.61
N GLN A 171 10.59 28.90 -11.40
CA GLN A 171 9.79 27.74 -11.72
C GLN A 171 9.81 27.58 -13.25
N ILE A 172 10.52 26.56 -13.76
CA ILE A 172 10.38 26.16 -15.16
C ILE A 172 9.01 25.48 -15.24
N GLU A 173 8.02 26.27 -15.62
CA GLU A 173 6.66 25.84 -15.87
C GLU A 173 6.58 25.15 -17.24
N ASN A 174 6.34 23.83 -17.24
CA ASN A 174 5.92 23.16 -18.46
C ASN A 174 4.52 23.66 -18.81
N VAL A 175 4.42 24.45 -19.88
CA VAL A 175 3.19 25.11 -20.38
C VAL A 175 1.99 24.14 -20.48
N VAL A 176 2.26 22.87 -20.80
CA VAL A 176 1.26 21.79 -20.90
C VAL A 176 0.54 21.54 -19.57
N ASN A 177 1.25 21.64 -18.44
CA ASN A 177 0.71 21.30 -17.13
C ASN A 177 -0.26 22.36 -16.59
N LYS A 178 -0.07 23.63 -16.97
CA LYS A 178 -1.00 24.72 -16.62
C LYS A 178 -2.34 24.57 -17.35
N MET A 179 -2.32 24.19 -18.63
CA MET A 179 -3.56 24.00 -19.41
C MET A 179 -4.39 22.82 -18.92
N PHE A 180 -3.74 21.75 -18.44
CA PHE A 180 -4.45 20.55 -17.99
C PHE A 180 -5.20 20.74 -16.67
N ILE A 181 -4.63 21.50 -15.72
CA ILE A 181 -5.17 21.61 -14.35
C ILE A 181 -6.21 22.73 -14.24
N HIS A 182 -6.20 23.72 -15.13
CA HIS A 182 -7.12 24.88 -15.09
C HIS A 182 -8.39 24.72 -15.95
N HIS A 183 -8.53 23.64 -16.70
CA HIS A 183 -9.74 23.45 -17.50
C HIS A 183 -10.94 23.14 -16.58
N GLU A 184 -11.91 24.06 -16.53
CA GLU A 184 -13.09 24.01 -15.63
C GLU A 184 -13.98 22.76 -15.80
N ASN A 185 -13.72 21.93 -16.82
CA ASN A 185 -14.45 20.69 -17.09
C ASN A 185 -13.78 19.42 -16.55
N VAL A 186 -12.60 19.47 -15.92
CA VAL A 186 -12.03 18.29 -15.24
C VAL A 186 -12.69 18.13 -13.88
N ARG A 187 -13.95 17.66 -13.90
CA ARG A 187 -14.68 17.23 -12.70
C ARG A 187 -14.09 15.89 -12.24
N ALA A 188 -12.92 15.94 -11.60
CA ALA A 188 -12.36 14.80 -10.90
C ALA A 188 -13.35 14.41 -9.79
N LEU A 189 -14.14 13.35 -10.02
CA LEU A 189 -14.97 12.69 -9.02
C LEU A 189 -14.06 11.91 -8.05
N THR A 190 -13.19 12.62 -7.33
CA THR A 190 -12.48 12.06 -6.20
C THR A 190 -13.40 12.19 -4.99
N LYS A 191 -14.27 11.19 -4.78
CA LYS A 191 -14.91 10.98 -3.46
C LYS A 191 -13.82 10.57 -2.47
N GLY A 192 -13.07 11.55 -1.99
CA GLY A 192 -12.18 11.45 -0.84
C GLY A 192 -12.78 12.27 0.29
N VAL A 193 -13.19 11.59 1.37
CA VAL A 193 -13.53 12.24 2.64
C VAL A 193 -12.23 12.78 3.23
N GLN A 194 -12.12 14.10 3.32
CA GLN A 194 -11.12 14.75 4.18
C GLN A 194 -11.84 15.32 5.41
N PRO A 195 -11.35 15.05 6.63
CA PRO A 195 -11.95 15.52 7.86
C PRO A 195 -11.51 16.97 8.12
N GLY A 196 -12.47 17.86 8.34
CA GLY A 196 -12.22 19.26 8.65
C GLY A 196 -13.21 19.75 9.69
N MET A 197 -12.69 20.05 10.87
CA MET A 197 -13.38 20.48 12.07
C MET A 197 -14.26 21.72 11.84
N GLY A 198 -15.54 21.61 12.22
CA GLY A 198 -16.27 22.66 12.92
C GLY A 198 -16.70 23.92 12.17
N TYR A 199 -17.88 23.89 11.56
CA TYR A 199 -18.87 24.99 11.63
C TYR A 199 -20.24 24.52 11.07
N LYS A 200 -21.32 24.80 11.81
CA LYS A 200 -22.71 24.71 11.32
C LYS A 200 -23.32 26.10 11.35
N LEU A 201 -23.89 26.53 10.22
CA LEU A 201 -25.04 27.42 10.08
C LEU A 201 -25.37 27.36 8.57
N GLY A 202 -26.55 26.97 8.09
CA GLY A 202 -27.88 27.41 8.50
C GLY A 202 -28.26 28.61 7.63
N SER A 203 -29.30 28.45 6.79
CA SER A 203 -29.92 29.45 5.89
C SER A 203 -29.45 29.42 4.43
N GLY A 204 -30.33 28.93 3.56
CA GLY A 204 -30.24 28.99 2.11
C GLY A 204 -31.65 28.99 1.54
N VAL A 205 -32.04 30.16 1.02
CA VAL A 205 -33.32 30.57 0.48
C VAL A 205 -33.83 29.62 -0.60
N VAL A 206 -35.10 29.19 -0.47
CA VAL A 206 -35.84 28.43 -1.48
C VAL A 206 -36.61 29.42 -2.35
N THR A 207 -36.34 29.40 -3.65
CA THR A 207 -37.11 30.11 -4.68
C THR A 207 -38.48 29.45 -4.87
N ALA A 208 -39.53 30.27 -4.83
CA ALA A 208 -40.92 29.88 -5.02
C ALA A 208 -41.25 29.55 -6.48
N ALA A 209 -41.96 28.44 -6.71
CA ALA A 209 -43.00 28.33 -7.73
C ALA A 209 -43.83 27.05 -7.55
N ALA A 210 -45.14 27.21 -7.77
CA ALA A 210 -46.19 26.24 -8.04
C ALA A 210 -46.85 25.50 -6.85
N VAL A 211 -48.07 25.95 -6.56
CA VAL A 211 -49.10 25.38 -5.70
C VAL A 211 -49.84 24.26 -6.44
N SER A 212 -49.94 23.07 -5.86
CA SER A 212 -51.11 22.20 -6.01
C SER A 212 -51.23 21.26 -4.81
N SER A 213 -52.42 21.28 -4.23
CA SER A 213 -52.89 20.52 -3.09
C SER A 213 -53.26 19.09 -3.49
N GLU A 214 -52.78 18.08 -2.76
CA GLU A 214 -53.53 16.84 -2.56
C GLU A 214 -53.00 16.07 -1.34
N SER A 215 -53.94 15.51 -0.60
CA SER A 215 -53.75 14.72 0.62
C SER A 215 -53.46 13.24 0.28
N VAL A 216 -53.13 12.48 1.33
CA VAL A 216 -53.21 11.00 1.46
C VAL A 216 -51.86 10.26 1.67
N VAL A 217 -51.62 9.98 2.97
CA VAL A 217 -51.31 8.68 3.59
C VAL A 217 -50.42 7.66 2.86
N GLY A 218 -49.30 7.30 3.52
CA GLY A 218 -48.79 5.92 3.56
C GLY A 218 -47.42 5.82 4.24
N LYS A 219 -47.02 4.76 4.93
CA LYS A 219 -47.65 3.61 5.61
C LYS A 219 -46.65 3.16 6.70
N PRO A 220 -47.09 2.40 7.71
CA PRO A 220 -46.51 2.38 9.05
C PRO A 220 -45.88 1.01 9.35
N TRP A 221 -44.56 0.86 9.24
CA TRP A 221 -43.89 -0.28 9.88
C TRP A 221 -42.36 -0.14 9.89
N LYS A 222 -41.77 -0.70 10.95
CA LYS A 222 -40.34 -0.91 11.23
C LYS A 222 -39.55 0.29 11.76
N LYS A 223 -39.95 0.75 12.95
CA LYS A 223 -38.99 1.27 13.95
C LYS A 223 -38.24 0.08 14.56
N HIS A 224 -36.98 -0.13 14.19
CA HIS A 224 -36.10 -1.02 14.95
C HIS A 224 -35.43 -0.21 16.06
N GLY A 225 -35.83 -0.49 17.31
CA GLY A 225 -35.14 0.01 18.50
C GLY A 225 -33.72 -0.56 18.58
N LYS A 226 -32.74 0.31 18.70
CA LYS A 226 -31.38 -0.01 19.14
C LYS A 226 -31.01 0.91 20.31
N GLY A 227 -31.63 0.65 21.45
CA GLY A 227 -31.12 1.13 22.74
C GLY A 227 -30.11 0.12 23.28
N ASN A 228 -28.88 0.59 23.54
CA ASN A 228 -27.90 -0.04 24.42
C ASN A 228 -27.09 -1.22 23.86
N LYS A 229 -26.35 -0.98 22.77
CA LYS A 229 -25.21 -1.85 22.40
C LYS A 229 -23.89 -1.10 22.54
N LYS A 230 -23.44 -0.95 23.80
CA LYS A 230 -22.05 -0.86 24.30
C LYS A 230 -22.02 -0.12 25.64
N GLU A 231 -22.52 -0.76 26.69
CA GLU A 231 -22.16 -0.37 28.05
C GLU A 231 -20.97 -1.21 28.50
N LYS A 232 -19.91 -0.56 29.00
CA LYS A 232 -18.70 -1.24 29.46
C LYS A 232 -19.02 -2.04 30.73
N SER A 233 -18.67 -3.31 30.74
CA SER A 233 -18.90 -4.27 31.86
C SER A 233 -18.39 -3.78 33.22
N ARG A 234 -17.40 -2.88 33.25
CA ARG A 234 -16.90 -2.23 34.49
C ARG A 234 -17.93 -1.36 35.21
N ARG A 235 -18.97 -0.86 34.54
CA ARG A 235 -20.07 -0.13 35.20
C ARG A 235 -21.10 -1.05 35.85
N LEU A 236 -21.27 -2.24 35.30
CA LEU A 236 -22.32 -3.18 35.71
C LEU A 236 -22.00 -3.90 37.02
N TYR A 237 -20.71 -4.08 37.32
CA TYR A 237 -20.24 -4.80 38.50
C TYR A 237 -19.63 -3.91 39.60
N LYS A 238 -19.83 -2.58 39.53
CA LYS A 238 -19.28 -1.64 40.51
C LYS A 238 -19.75 -1.90 41.96
N HIS A 239 -20.87 -2.60 42.14
CA HIS A 239 -21.39 -2.97 43.45
C HIS A 239 -20.67 -4.17 44.09
N LEU A 240 -19.85 -4.92 43.36
CA LEU A 240 -19.12 -6.07 43.91
C LEU A 240 -17.73 -5.71 44.49
N ASP A 241 -17.31 -4.45 44.38
CA ASP A 241 -16.03 -3.95 44.89
C ASP A 241 -16.18 -3.22 46.26
N MET A 242 -17.09 -3.67 47.14
CA MET A 242 -17.11 -3.30 48.56
C MET A 242 -16.78 -4.49 49.44
#